data_AF-A0A428Q1K6-F1
#
_entry.id   AF-A0A428Q1K6-F1
#
_cell.length_a   1.000
_cell.length_b   1.000
_cell.length_c   1.000
_cell.angle_alpha   90.00
_cell.angle_beta   90.00
_cell.angle_gamma   90.00
#
_symmetry.space_group_name_H-M   'P 1'
#
loop_
_entity.id
_entity.type
_entity.pdbx_description
1 polymer ?
#
loop_
_entity_poly.entity_id
_entity_poly.type
_entity_poly.pdbx_seq_one_letter_code
_entity_poly.pdbx_strand_id
1 'polypeptide(L)'
;MTLSTEWERFYFHHFLHWTAKQLLSSPDASNFWLRHAFPLAHDCTAIRYSMVAVGASHRLFMARSAAHLKPWELERLAIHQYNKAIAVIMPSMSADSVYNRHCILICCLLFVSVEGLMGRYDDLVRHLRSGNQLLSSSLKDFTSDEYAVNEKLVEMFSRLSTEASNFCGKNVVSGVSQWYQVNASPNTISARPFRDLDEASYELQRLGVRRTDNAWYSRVECENDDTDDIESEKRRVIIHENFDIWNSRFEAMSCVNLSAQGNSQLCNLRLGQQFWKLTSAVLTGDGPISDPTLFHDFMAAATSAAEPLIAMNQPTFSLDGDLISGLNFIAALAISPEVVNVKTQALDLLRRLDRREGVWDSRDVVKLYELMAASDEET
;
A
#
# COMPACT_ATOMS: atom_id res chain seq x y z
N MET A 1 10.16 7.45 27.79
CA MET A 1 8.81 7.56 27.19
C MET A 1 7.75 7.41 28.30
N THR A 2 6.96 8.43 28.57
CA THR A 2 5.86 8.41 29.57
C THR A 2 4.53 8.02 28.92
N LEU A 3 4.03 6.82 29.20
CA LEU A 3 2.67 6.38 28.90
C LEU A 3 1.86 6.47 30.20
N SER A 4 0.80 7.28 30.19
CA SER A 4 0.15 7.78 31.41
C SER A 4 -0.83 6.78 32.03
N THR A 5 -1.39 5.88 31.24
CA THR A 5 -2.33 4.85 31.69
C THR A 5 -1.87 3.43 31.34
N GLU A 6 -2.42 2.43 32.04
CA GLU A 6 -2.15 1.01 31.75
C GLU A 6 -2.60 0.61 30.33
N TRP A 7 -3.77 1.10 29.90
CA TRP A 7 -4.28 0.83 28.56
C TRP A 7 -3.42 1.47 27.46
N GLU A 8 -2.94 2.71 27.65
CA GLU A 8 -1.98 3.32 26.72
C GLU A 8 -0.73 2.46 26.55
N ARG A 9 -0.20 1.91 27.65
CA ARG A 9 0.94 0.99 27.60
C ARG A 9 0.60 -0.30 26.86
N PHE A 10 -0.55 -0.89 27.15
CA PHE A 10 -1.01 -2.12 26.51
C PHE A 10 -1.14 -1.97 24.99
N TYR A 11 -1.86 -0.96 24.50
CA TYR A 11 -2.10 -0.80 23.05
C TYR A 11 -0.87 -0.30 22.30
N PHE A 12 0.02 0.45 22.97
CA PHE A 12 1.33 0.78 22.40
C PHE A 12 2.18 -0.49 22.21
N HIS A 13 2.23 -1.38 23.20
CA HIS A 13 2.91 -2.68 23.03
C HIS A 13 2.23 -3.57 22.00
N HIS A 14 0.90 -3.59 21.94
CA HIS A 14 0.16 -4.30 20.90
C HIS A 14 0.55 -3.80 19.51
N PHE A 15 0.68 -2.48 19.34
CA PHE A 15 1.17 -1.88 18.09
C PHE A 15 2.56 -2.41 17.72
N LEU A 16 3.53 -2.32 18.64
CA LEU A 16 4.91 -2.70 18.36
C LEU A 16 5.09 -4.20 18.08
N HIS A 17 4.34 -5.05 18.78
CA HIS A 17 4.54 -6.49 18.69
C HIS A 17 3.75 -7.13 17.54
N TRP A 18 2.53 -6.65 17.28
CA TRP A 18 1.61 -7.26 16.34
C TRP A 18 1.27 -6.34 15.19
N THR A 19 0.75 -5.15 15.46
CA THR A 19 0.19 -4.29 14.42
C THR A 19 1.23 -3.85 13.39
N ALA A 20 2.42 -3.42 13.83
CA ALA A 20 3.50 -2.96 12.96
C ALA A 20 3.93 -4.02 11.91
N LYS A 21 3.87 -5.30 12.27
CA LYS A 21 4.25 -6.43 11.41
C LYS A 21 3.15 -6.80 10.40
N GLN A 22 1.90 -6.51 10.71
CA GLN A 22 0.79 -6.69 9.78
C GLN A 22 0.65 -5.50 8.82
N LEU A 23 0.90 -4.27 9.31
CA LEU A 23 0.82 -3.07 8.48
C LEU A 23 1.80 -3.09 7.30
N LEU A 24 3.00 -3.66 7.49
CA LEU A 24 4.03 -3.73 6.46
C LEU A 24 4.77 -5.07 6.58
N SER A 25 4.78 -5.84 5.51
CA SER A 25 5.36 -7.19 5.45
C SER A 25 6.87 -7.16 5.19
N SER A 26 7.63 -6.41 5.99
CA SER A 26 9.09 -6.37 5.92
C SER A 26 9.74 -6.87 7.22
N PRO A 27 10.98 -7.39 7.16
CA PRO A 27 11.72 -7.80 8.35
C PRO A 27 11.88 -6.67 9.36
N ASP A 28 11.96 -7.00 10.67
CA ASP A 28 12.08 -6.01 11.74
C ASP A 28 13.24 -5.00 11.52
N ALA A 29 14.32 -5.42 10.85
CA ALA A 29 15.48 -4.57 10.53
C ALA A 29 15.19 -3.45 9.51
N SER A 30 14.20 -3.64 8.64
CA SER A 30 13.77 -2.66 7.63
C SER A 30 12.30 -2.21 7.79
N ASN A 31 11.61 -2.68 8.83
CA ASN A 31 10.23 -2.30 9.12
C ASN A 31 10.13 -0.82 9.52
N PHE A 32 9.40 -0.05 8.71
CA PHE A 32 9.25 1.39 8.85
C PHE A 32 8.77 1.81 10.25
N TRP A 33 7.77 1.11 10.78
CA TRP A 33 7.16 1.43 12.07
C TRP A 33 8.14 1.23 13.22
N LEU A 34 8.93 0.17 13.17
CA LEU A 34 9.87 -0.19 14.23
C LEU A 34 11.19 0.62 14.16
N ARG A 35 11.66 0.94 12.95
CA ARG A 35 12.96 1.59 12.72
C ARG A 35 12.90 3.11 12.63
N HIS A 36 11.77 3.67 12.19
CA HIS A 36 11.63 5.12 11.97
C HIS A 36 10.54 5.73 12.84
N ALA A 37 9.33 5.16 12.86
CA ALA A 37 8.23 5.76 13.63
C ALA A 37 8.40 5.58 15.15
N PHE A 38 8.86 4.41 15.61
CA PHE A 38 9.00 4.11 17.03
C PHE A 38 10.05 4.98 17.75
N PRO A 39 11.27 5.21 17.20
CA PRO A 39 12.22 6.15 17.78
C PRO A 39 11.60 7.55 17.98
N LEU A 40 10.93 8.09 16.96
CA LEU A 40 10.30 9.41 17.03
C LEU A 40 9.13 9.48 18.03
N ALA A 41 8.49 8.36 18.38
CA ALA A 41 7.44 8.31 19.42
C ALA A 41 7.97 8.67 20.83
N HIS A 42 9.28 8.62 21.05
CA HIS A 42 9.90 9.03 22.32
C HIS A 42 9.79 10.53 22.57
N ASP A 43 9.93 11.32 21.51
CA ASP A 43 9.98 12.79 21.57
C ASP A 43 8.69 13.42 21.04
N CYS A 44 8.04 12.79 20.06
CA CYS A 44 6.78 13.24 19.50
C CYS A 44 5.59 12.56 20.19
N THR A 45 4.89 13.32 21.02
CA THR A 45 3.70 12.85 21.74
C THR A 45 2.53 12.52 20.77
N ALA A 46 2.42 13.24 19.65
CA ALA A 46 1.40 12.95 18.65
C ALA A 46 1.58 11.55 18.03
N ILE A 47 2.79 11.19 17.61
CA ILE A 47 3.10 9.84 17.09
C ILE A 47 2.74 8.78 18.13
N ARG A 48 3.07 9.02 19.41
CA ARG A 48 2.76 8.08 20.50
C ARG A 48 1.27 7.85 20.64
N TYR A 49 0.46 8.91 20.66
CA TYR A 49 -1.00 8.79 20.72
C TYR A 49 -1.57 8.10 19.47
N SER A 50 -1.04 8.41 18.29
CA SER A 50 -1.42 7.73 17.05
C SER A 50 -1.11 6.24 17.07
N MET A 51 0.06 5.81 17.57
CA MET A 51 0.40 4.39 17.71
C MET A 51 -0.55 3.65 18.67
N VAL A 52 -0.92 4.29 19.78
CA VAL A 52 -1.93 3.75 20.71
C VAL A 52 -3.29 3.61 20.01
N ALA A 53 -3.71 4.63 19.25
CA ALA A 53 -4.95 4.62 18.50
C ALA A 53 -4.98 3.48 17.46
N VAL A 54 -3.89 3.28 16.72
CA VAL A 54 -3.75 2.19 15.75
C VAL A 54 -3.75 0.83 16.46
N GLY A 55 -3.05 0.69 17.58
CA GLY A 55 -3.06 -0.54 18.39
C GLY A 55 -4.46 -0.91 18.89
N ALA A 56 -5.22 0.07 19.40
CA ALA A 56 -6.60 -0.12 19.84
C ALA A 56 -7.54 -0.45 18.67
N SER A 57 -7.41 0.24 17.54
CA SER A 57 -8.20 0.01 16.32
C SER A 57 -7.93 -1.38 15.75
N HIS A 58 -6.66 -1.82 15.75
CA HIS A 58 -6.29 -3.15 15.28
C HIS A 58 -6.86 -4.22 16.21
N ARG A 59 -6.80 -4.02 17.54
CA ARG A 59 -7.42 -4.95 18.48
C ARG A 59 -8.93 -5.04 18.31
N LEU A 60 -9.60 -3.91 18.06
CA LEU A 60 -11.03 -3.85 17.73
C LEU A 60 -11.34 -4.62 16.44
N PHE A 61 -10.52 -4.44 15.40
CA PHE A 61 -10.67 -5.15 14.13
C PHE A 61 -10.54 -6.67 14.30
N MET A 62 -9.52 -7.12 15.04
CA MET A 62 -9.35 -8.54 15.39
C MET A 62 -10.51 -9.07 16.26
N ALA A 63 -11.10 -8.23 17.11
CA ALA A 63 -12.19 -8.61 18.00
C ALA A 63 -13.50 -8.97 17.28
N ARG A 64 -13.63 -8.68 15.97
CA ARG A 64 -14.79 -9.07 15.16
C ARG A 64 -15.05 -10.58 15.17
N SER A 65 -14.02 -11.39 15.46
CA SER A 65 -14.12 -12.85 15.61
C SER A 65 -14.31 -13.33 17.06
N ALA A 66 -14.31 -12.44 18.07
CA ALA A 66 -14.30 -12.81 19.49
C ALA A 66 -15.52 -12.26 20.26
N ALA A 67 -16.38 -13.16 20.75
CA ALA A 67 -17.67 -12.84 21.38
C ALA A 67 -17.62 -12.10 22.74
N HIS A 68 -16.44 -11.89 23.33
CA HIS A 68 -16.29 -11.42 24.72
C HIS A 68 -15.73 -10.00 24.88
N LEU A 69 -15.36 -9.32 23.79
CA LEU A 69 -14.86 -7.95 23.84
C LEU A 69 -15.99 -6.95 23.69
N LYS A 70 -15.94 -5.84 24.42
CA LYS A 70 -16.87 -4.71 24.28
C LYS A 70 -16.37 -3.78 23.18
N PRO A 71 -16.90 -3.85 21.95
CA PRO A 71 -16.29 -3.16 20.80
C PRO A 71 -16.33 -1.64 20.96
N TRP A 72 -17.40 -1.13 21.56
CA TRP A 72 -17.63 0.29 21.81
C TRP A 72 -16.59 0.93 22.75
N GLU A 73 -16.03 0.18 23.72
CA GLU A 73 -14.99 0.71 24.62
C GLU A 73 -13.68 0.93 23.87
N LEU A 74 -13.30 -0.03 23.01
CA LEU A 74 -12.11 0.03 22.17
C LEU A 74 -12.23 1.14 21.12
N GLU A 75 -13.39 1.25 20.48
CA GLU A 75 -13.67 2.29 19.49
C GLU A 75 -13.55 3.68 20.12
N ARG A 76 -14.19 3.91 21.28
CA ARG A 76 -14.11 5.17 22.01
C ARG A 76 -12.67 5.51 22.40
N LEU A 77 -11.89 4.53 22.84
CA LEU A 77 -10.48 4.72 23.18
C LEU A 77 -9.64 5.10 21.95
N ALA A 78 -9.82 4.38 20.84
CA ALA A 78 -9.12 4.63 19.59
C ALA A 78 -9.41 6.05 19.08
N ILE A 79 -10.68 6.46 19.03
CA ILE A 79 -11.11 7.80 18.62
C ILE A 79 -10.54 8.86 19.58
N HIS A 80 -10.55 8.61 20.88
CA HIS A 80 -10.01 9.56 21.85
C HIS A 80 -8.51 9.80 21.64
N GLN A 81 -7.72 8.75 21.47
CA GLN A 81 -6.27 8.86 21.24
C GLN A 81 -5.95 9.49 19.88
N TYR A 82 -6.72 9.13 18.85
CA TYR A 82 -6.66 9.76 17.53
C TYR A 82 -6.89 11.28 17.60
N ASN A 83 -7.94 11.73 18.28
CA ASN A 83 -8.23 13.16 18.44
C ASN A 83 -7.17 13.89 19.28
N LYS A 84 -6.63 13.24 20.33
CA LYS A 84 -5.49 13.78 21.10
C LYS A 84 -4.26 13.97 20.21
N ALA A 85 -3.97 13.01 19.33
CA ALA A 85 -2.84 13.11 18.41
C ALA A 85 -3.01 14.31 17.46
N ILE A 86 -4.20 14.50 16.88
CA ILE A 86 -4.51 15.66 16.02
C ILE A 86 -4.30 16.98 16.76
N ALA A 87 -4.86 17.10 17.98
CA ALA A 87 -4.73 18.31 18.78
C ALA A 87 -3.27 18.67 19.09
N VAL A 88 -2.42 17.66 19.32
CA VAL A 88 -0.99 17.85 19.63
C VAL A 88 -0.15 18.16 18.39
N ILE A 89 -0.45 17.57 17.23
CA ILE A 89 0.36 17.79 16.01
C ILE A 89 -0.01 19.09 15.28
N MET A 90 -1.22 19.61 15.46
CA MET A 90 -1.72 20.79 14.75
C MET A 90 -0.81 22.03 14.88
N PRO A 91 -0.25 22.38 16.06
CA PRO A 91 0.67 23.52 16.16
C PRO A 91 1.98 23.33 15.36
N SER A 92 2.43 22.09 15.19
CA SER A 92 3.65 21.78 14.41
C SER A 92 3.47 22.00 12.90
N MET A 93 2.22 22.10 12.41
CA MET A 93 1.94 22.31 10.97
C MET A 93 2.35 23.70 10.49
N SER A 94 2.42 24.69 11.39
CA SER A 94 2.84 26.06 11.05
C SER A 94 4.36 26.27 11.12
N ALA A 95 5.11 25.30 11.64
CA ALA A 95 6.55 25.42 11.86
C ALA A 95 7.34 24.60 10.84
N ASP A 96 8.10 25.27 9.98
CA ASP A 96 8.89 24.64 8.90
C ASP A 96 10.20 24.05 9.45
N SER A 97 10.14 22.79 9.89
CA SER A 97 11.33 21.99 10.20
C SER A 97 11.18 20.57 9.65
N VAL A 98 12.30 19.94 9.29
CA VAL A 98 12.32 18.56 8.79
C VAL A 98 11.73 17.59 9.82
N TYR A 99 12.09 17.76 11.10
CA TYR A 99 11.55 16.97 12.20
C TYR A 99 10.02 17.07 12.30
N ASN A 100 9.45 18.28 12.25
CA ASN A 100 7.99 18.45 12.29
C ASN A 100 7.34 17.80 11.07
N ARG A 101 7.92 17.94 9.88
CA ARG A 101 7.43 17.32 8.65
C ARG A 101 7.41 15.79 8.78
N HIS A 102 8.50 15.17 9.24
CA HIS A 102 8.53 13.73 9.50
C HIS A 102 7.46 13.31 10.51
N CYS A 103 7.29 14.08 11.60
CA CYS A 103 6.26 13.80 12.59
C CYS A 103 4.84 13.85 12.01
N ILE A 104 4.55 14.86 11.19
CA ILE A 104 3.25 15.03 10.53
C ILE A 104 3.01 13.87 9.56
N LEU A 105 3.99 13.55 8.69
CA LEU A 105 3.87 12.48 7.70
C LEU A 105 3.65 11.11 8.36
N ILE A 106 4.37 10.81 9.44
CA ILE A 106 4.17 9.58 10.22
C ILE A 106 2.77 9.56 10.85
N CYS A 107 2.30 10.69 11.40
CA CYS A 107 0.94 10.79 11.92
C CYS A 107 -0.10 10.55 10.82
N CYS A 108 0.08 11.11 9.62
CA CYS A 108 -0.80 10.86 8.48
C CYS A 108 -0.88 9.36 8.15
N LEU A 109 0.25 8.65 8.05
CA LEU A 109 0.25 7.21 7.79
C LEU A 109 -0.40 6.38 8.92
N LEU A 110 -0.21 6.78 10.18
CA LEU A 110 -0.89 6.15 11.31
C LEU A 110 -2.41 6.43 11.28
N PHE A 111 -2.82 7.64 10.88
CA PHE A 111 -4.23 7.97 10.70
C PHE A 111 -4.85 7.17 9.56
N VAL A 112 -4.18 7.07 8.40
CA VAL A 112 -4.57 6.15 7.31
C VAL A 112 -4.80 4.73 7.85
N SER A 113 -3.93 4.24 8.75
CA SER A 113 -4.09 2.92 9.38
C SER A 113 -5.35 2.84 10.25
N VAL A 114 -5.62 3.85 11.10
CA VAL A 114 -6.85 3.91 11.91
C VAL A 114 -8.09 3.90 11.01
N GLU A 115 -8.11 4.77 9.99
CA GLU A 115 -9.24 4.91 9.08
C GLU A 115 -9.52 3.63 8.29
N GLY A 116 -8.47 2.95 7.79
CA GLY A 116 -8.60 1.68 7.07
C GLY A 116 -9.10 0.55 7.98
N LEU A 117 -8.57 0.47 9.21
CA LEU A 117 -9.04 -0.49 10.21
C LEU A 117 -10.52 -0.27 10.57
N MET A 118 -10.97 0.98 10.62
CA MET A 118 -12.36 1.34 10.89
C MET A 118 -13.27 1.28 9.65
N GLY A 119 -12.71 1.17 8.44
CA GLY A 119 -13.47 1.16 7.18
C GLY A 119 -13.97 2.54 6.74
N ARG A 120 -13.30 3.62 7.19
CA ARG A 120 -13.64 5.02 6.84
C ARG A 120 -12.78 5.49 5.68
N TYR A 121 -13.04 4.98 4.48
CA TYR A 121 -12.16 5.15 3.32
C TYR A 121 -12.03 6.60 2.82
N ASP A 122 -13.07 7.41 2.93
CA ASP A 122 -12.99 8.84 2.59
C ASP A 122 -11.99 9.58 3.49
N ASP A 123 -11.98 9.25 4.77
CA ASP A 123 -11.04 9.81 5.75
C ASP A 123 -9.61 9.31 5.50
N LEU A 124 -9.46 8.03 5.18
CA LEU A 124 -8.19 7.43 4.78
C LEU A 124 -7.58 8.20 3.60
N VAL A 125 -8.33 8.35 2.50
CA VAL A 125 -7.86 9.03 1.29
C VAL A 125 -7.54 10.50 1.56
N ARG A 126 -8.27 11.15 2.48
CA ARG A 126 -7.97 12.53 2.87
C ARG A 126 -6.62 12.67 3.57
N HIS A 127 -6.34 11.83 4.57
CA HIS A 127 -5.04 11.82 5.25
C HIS A 127 -3.90 11.50 4.30
N LEU A 128 -4.13 10.54 3.40
CA LEU A 128 -3.16 10.16 2.39
C LEU A 128 -2.84 11.33 1.44
N ARG A 129 -3.86 12.02 0.93
CA ARG A 129 -3.69 13.19 0.05
C ARG A 129 -2.97 14.33 0.76
N SER A 130 -3.37 14.66 1.99
CA SER A 130 -2.74 15.71 2.78
C SER A 130 -1.28 15.38 3.09
N GLY A 131 -0.97 14.14 3.46
CA GLY A 131 0.40 13.69 3.69
C GLY A 131 1.24 13.73 2.41
N ASN A 132 0.71 13.23 1.29
CA ASN A 132 1.43 13.21 0.03
C ASN A 132 1.78 14.63 -0.45
N GLN A 133 0.87 15.60 -0.31
CA GLN A 133 1.15 17.00 -0.62
C GLN A 133 2.35 17.56 0.17
N LEU A 134 2.57 17.13 1.42
CA LEU A 134 3.69 17.57 2.24
C LEU A 134 5.04 16.97 1.83
N LEU A 135 5.07 15.87 1.06
CA LEU A 135 6.31 15.32 0.50
C LEU A 135 6.92 16.22 -0.58
N SER A 136 6.10 17.04 -1.24
CA SER A 136 6.51 17.90 -2.37
C SER A 136 7.38 19.10 -1.97
N SER A 137 7.41 19.49 -0.68
CA SER A 137 7.66 20.88 -0.31
C SER A 137 9.08 21.27 0.08
N SER A 138 10.06 20.36 0.16
CA SER A 138 11.47 20.77 0.37
C SER A 138 12.41 19.56 0.23
N LEU A 139 13.10 19.43 -0.91
CA LEU A 139 14.00 18.31 -1.23
C LEU A 139 15.46 18.72 -1.35
N LYS A 140 15.85 19.89 -0.85
CA LYS A 140 17.23 20.37 -0.88
C LYS A 140 17.76 20.46 0.55
N ASP A 141 18.98 19.94 0.74
CA ASP A 141 19.76 19.94 1.98
C ASP A 141 19.31 18.99 3.10
N PHE A 142 18.96 17.73 2.77
CA PHE A 142 18.83 16.68 3.79
C PHE A 142 20.18 16.13 4.23
N THR A 143 20.31 15.87 5.53
CA THR A 143 21.34 14.95 6.04
C THR A 143 21.08 13.52 5.54
N SER A 144 22.10 12.64 5.60
CA SER A 144 21.96 11.24 5.18
C SER A 144 20.84 10.50 5.95
N ASP A 145 20.68 10.80 7.24
CA ASP A 145 19.65 10.17 8.08
C ASP A 145 18.24 10.66 7.71
N GLU A 146 18.09 11.96 7.48
CA GLU A 146 16.81 12.54 7.04
C GLU A 146 16.42 12.04 5.65
N TYR A 147 17.38 11.86 4.75
CA TYR A 147 17.14 11.29 3.44
C TYR A 147 16.62 9.84 3.56
N ALA A 148 17.23 9.00 4.39
CA ALA A 148 16.80 7.62 4.60
C ALA A 148 15.37 7.53 5.17
N VAL A 149 15.01 8.42 6.11
CA VAL A 149 13.63 8.49 6.63
C VAL A 149 12.65 8.92 5.55
N ASN A 150 13.00 9.93 4.73
CA ASN A 150 12.14 10.39 3.64
C ASN A 150 11.98 9.31 2.56
N GLU A 151 13.02 8.57 2.20
CA GLU A 151 12.95 7.47 1.24
C GLU A 151 11.93 6.42 1.69
N LYS A 152 11.94 6.04 2.98
CA LYS A 152 10.95 5.11 3.54
C LYS A 152 9.56 5.69 3.66
N LEU A 153 9.42 6.98 3.97
CA LEU A 153 8.13 7.66 3.93
C LEU A 153 7.55 7.64 2.52
N VAL A 154 8.35 7.96 1.51
CA VAL A 154 7.95 7.92 0.11
C VAL A 154 7.52 6.52 -0.28
N GLU A 155 8.30 5.49 0.05
CA GLU A 155 7.93 4.09 -0.23
C GLU A 155 6.53 3.74 0.32
N MET A 156 6.23 4.15 1.57
CA MET A 156 4.92 3.94 2.20
C MET A 156 3.80 4.73 1.51
N PHE A 157 4.04 6.00 1.20
CA PHE A 157 3.05 6.85 0.52
C PHE A 157 2.82 6.42 -0.93
N SER A 158 3.84 5.89 -1.63
CA SER A 158 3.74 5.48 -3.03
C SER A 158 2.75 4.34 -3.21
N ARG A 159 2.87 3.29 -2.38
CA ARG A 159 1.96 2.14 -2.37
C ARG A 159 0.51 2.56 -2.23
N LEU A 160 0.22 3.23 -1.12
CA LEU A 160 -1.13 3.67 -0.78
C LEU A 160 -1.68 4.67 -1.79
N SER A 161 -0.87 5.62 -2.25
CA SER A 161 -1.31 6.65 -3.20
C SER A 161 -1.61 6.05 -4.58
N THR A 162 -0.84 5.08 -5.05
CA THR A 162 -1.11 4.38 -6.32
C THR A 162 -2.40 3.58 -6.23
N GLU A 163 -2.59 2.78 -5.18
CA GLU A 163 -3.83 2.02 -4.97
C GLU A 163 -5.06 2.95 -4.85
N ALA A 164 -4.97 3.99 -4.02
CA ALA A 164 -6.06 4.95 -3.84
C ALA A 164 -6.37 5.73 -5.13
N SER A 165 -5.36 6.01 -5.97
CA SER A 165 -5.59 6.67 -7.25
C SER A 165 -6.36 5.79 -8.22
N ASN A 166 -5.98 4.50 -8.30
CA ASN A 166 -6.67 3.51 -9.12
C ASN A 166 -8.11 3.27 -8.63
N PHE A 167 -8.32 3.25 -7.30
CA PHE A 167 -9.63 3.04 -6.69
C PHE A 167 -10.57 4.26 -6.86
N CYS A 168 -10.08 5.48 -6.62
CA CYS A 168 -10.91 6.68 -6.64
C CYS A 168 -10.99 7.38 -8.01
N GLY A 169 -10.19 6.96 -9.00
CA GLY A 169 -10.07 7.65 -10.29
C GLY A 169 -9.52 9.07 -10.19
N LYS A 170 -8.77 9.39 -9.13
CA LYS A 170 -8.19 10.73 -8.88
C LYS A 170 -6.71 10.59 -8.59
N ASN A 171 -5.87 11.44 -9.18
CA ASN A 171 -4.43 11.41 -8.91
C ASN A 171 -4.14 11.83 -7.45
N VAL A 172 -3.63 10.88 -6.65
CA VAL A 172 -3.17 11.08 -5.26
C VAL A 172 -1.65 10.97 -5.16
N VAL A 173 -0.90 10.82 -6.26
CA VAL A 173 0.54 10.49 -6.28
C VAL A 173 1.48 11.69 -6.52
N SER A 174 0.98 12.91 -6.67
CA SER A 174 1.80 14.09 -7.05
C SER A 174 3.06 14.34 -6.19
N GLY A 175 2.97 14.22 -4.86
CA GLY A 175 4.10 14.41 -3.95
C GLY A 175 5.22 13.36 -4.08
N VAL A 176 4.86 12.07 -4.01
CA VAL A 176 5.82 10.97 -4.24
C VAL A 176 6.41 10.99 -5.66
N SER A 177 5.63 11.40 -6.66
CA SER A 177 6.12 11.57 -8.03
C SER A 177 7.27 12.58 -8.09
N GLN A 178 7.11 13.74 -7.44
CA GLN A 178 8.17 14.74 -7.37
C GLN A 178 9.44 14.23 -6.68
N TRP A 179 9.32 13.43 -5.60
CA TRP A 179 10.48 12.81 -4.96
C TRP A 179 11.27 11.96 -5.94
N TYR A 180 10.60 11.04 -6.62
CA TYR A 180 11.30 10.14 -7.54
C TYR A 180 11.84 10.88 -8.76
N GLN A 181 11.20 11.97 -9.23
CA GLN A 181 11.71 12.80 -10.33
C GLN A 181 13.04 13.48 -9.95
N VAL A 182 13.10 14.09 -8.77
CA VAL A 182 14.31 14.78 -8.29
C VAL A 182 15.45 13.80 -8.04
N ASN A 183 15.13 12.59 -7.58
CA ASN A 183 16.11 11.54 -7.28
C ASN A 183 16.30 10.53 -8.42
N ALA A 184 15.72 10.79 -9.59
CA ALA A 184 15.93 9.92 -10.75
C ALA A 184 17.39 10.03 -11.20
N SER A 185 18.12 8.91 -11.22
CA SER A 185 19.38 8.84 -11.95
C SER A 185 19.04 8.64 -13.44
N PRO A 186 19.34 9.60 -14.33
CA PRO A 186 18.94 9.50 -15.74
C PRO A 186 19.60 8.33 -16.49
N ASN A 187 20.65 7.71 -15.93
CA ASN A 187 21.58 6.85 -16.67
C ASN A 187 21.98 5.55 -15.96
N THR A 188 21.11 4.92 -15.17
CA THR A 188 21.49 3.64 -14.53
C THR A 188 20.43 2.57 -14.71
N ILE A 189 20.24 2.13 -15.96
CA ILE A 189 19.71 0.79 -16.23
C ILE A 189 20.77 -0.21 -15.76
N SER A 190 20.63 -0.67 -14.52
CA SER A 190 21.54 -1.65 -13.94
C SER A 190 21.09 -3.04 -14.37
N ALA A 191 21.88 -3.74 -15.18
CA ALA A 191 21.61 -5.14 -15.55
C ALA A 191 21.86 -6.15 -14.41
N ARG A 192 22.28 -5.67 -13.22
CA ARG A 192 22.59 -6.53 -12.07
C ARG A 192 21.32 -6.90 -11.29
N PRO A 193 21.27 -8.08 -10.66
CA PRO A 193 20.20 -8.42 -9.71
C PRO A 193 20.04 -7.36 -8.61
N PHE A 194 18.85 -7.21 -8.04
CA PHE A 194 18.69 -6.34 -6.86
C PHE A 194 19.53 -6.86 -5.68
N ARG A 195 20.02 -5.94 -4.85
CA ARG A 195 20.82 -6.24 -3.66
C ARG A 195 20.02 -7.02 -2.62
N ASP A 196 18.76 -6.64 -2.44
CA ASP A 196 17.84 -7.17 -1.45
C ASP A 196 16.38 -6.94 -1.89
N LEU A 197 15.43 -7.51 -1.13
CA LEU A 197 13.99 -7.36 -1.41
C LEU A 197 13.50 -5.92 -1.19
N ASP A 198 14.19 -5.13 -0.36
CA ASP A 198 13.83 -3.73 -0.13
C ASP A 198 14.16 -2.86 -1.35
N GLU A 199 15.29 -3.10 -2.03
CA GLU A 199 15.62 -2.45 -3.31
C GLU A 199 14.62 -2.83 -4.40
N ALA A 200 14.27 -4.12 -4.50
CA ALA A 200 13.27 -4.60 -5.47
C ALA A 200 11.90 -3.94 -5.22
N SER A 201 11.47 -3.87 -3.96
CA SER A 201 10.26 -3.18 -3.50
C SER A 201 10.25 -1.71 -3.91
N TYR A 202 11.29 -0.96 -3.53
CA TYR A 202 11.39 0.47 -3.80
C TYR A 202 11.29 0.78 -5.30
N GLU A 203 12.00 0.00 -6.12
CA GLU A 203 12.01 0.18 -7.57
C GLU A 203 10.66 -0.18 -8.21
N LEU A 204 9.95 -1.20 -7.71
CA LEU A 204 8.61 -1.54 -8.18
C LEU A 204 7.61 -0.42 -7.86
N GLN A 205 7.69 0.16 -6.66
CA GLN A 205 6.85 1.29 -6.26
C GLN A 205 7.12 2.53 -7.09
N ARG A 206 8.38 2.80 -7.43
CA ARG A 206 8.73 3.87 -8.36
C ARG A 206 8.05 3.68 -9.72
N LEU A 207 8.05 2.46 -10.25
CA LEU A 207 7.34 2.14 -11.49
C LEU A 207 5.84 2.37 -11.35
N GLY A 208 5.25 2.00 -10.21
CA GLY A 208 3.83 2.20 -9.90
C GLY A 208 3.43 3.67 -9.94
N VAL A 209 4.19 4.52 -9.24
CA VAL A 209 3.97 5.97 -9.27
C VAL A 209 4.08 6.53 -10.67
N ARG A 210 5.08 6.09 -11.44
CA ARG A 210 5.29 6.52 -12.83
C ARG A 210 4.16 6.09 -13.77
N ARG A 211 3.55 4.93 -13.53
CA ARG A 211 2.37 4.44 -14.27
C ARG A 211 1.11 5.22 -13.93
N THR A 212 0.96 5.63 -12.66
CA THR A 212 -0.22 6.37 -12.20
C THR A 212 -0.15 7.87 -12.51
N ASP A 213 1.04 8.48 -12.47
CA ASP A 213 1.18 9.93 -12.64
C ASP A 213 1.48 10.34 -14.09
N ASN A 214 0.47 10.86 -14.78
CA ASN A 214 0.64 11.47 -16.10
C ASN A 214 1.60 12.67 -16.09
N ALA A 215 1.71 13.39 -14.95
CA ALA A 215 2.54 14.59 -14.82
C ALA A 215 4.05 14.30 -14.79
N TRP A 216 4.45 13.03 -14.66
CA TRP A 216 5.85 12.62 -14.76
C TRP A 216 6.50 13.02 -16.09
N TYR A 217 5.71 13.03 -17.16
CA TYR A 217 6.19 13.26 -18.52
C TYR A 217 5.90 14.68 -19.03
N SER A 218 4.83 15.32 -18.53
CA SER A 218 4.40 16.66 -18.97
C SER A 218 5.35 17.81 -18.58
N ARG A 219 6.37 17.56 -17.75
CA ARG A 219 7.41 18.55 -17.43
C ARG A 219 8.58 18.55 -18.41
N VAL A 220 8.67 17.55 -19.29
CA VAL A 220 9.72 17.49 -20.30
C VAL A 220 9.28 18.19 -21.58
N GLU A 221 7.99 18.18 -21.92
CA GLU A 221 7.49 18.77 -23.18
C GLU A 221 6.11 19.42 -22.96
N CYS A 222 5.94 20.66 -23.42
CA CYS A 222 4.66 21.35 -23.47
C CYS A 222 4.22 21.53 -24.93
N GLU A 223 2.90 21.50 -25.12
CA GLU A 223 2.09 21.92 -26.29
C GLU A 223 1.87 20.89 -27.42
N ASN A 224 0.73 20.18 -27.40
CA ASN A 224 -0.40 20.29 -28.34
C ASN A 224 -1.45 19.15 -28.15
N ASP A 225 -2.70 19.39 -28.54
CA ASP A 225 -3.88 18.57 -28.20
C ASP A 225 -4.11 17.34 -29.13
N ASP A 226 -3.36 17.22 -30.24
CA ASP A 226 -3.36 16.04 -31.13
C ASP A 226 -2.13 15.12 -30.92
N THR A 227 -1.22 15.49 -30.01
CA THR A 227 -0.01 14.71 -29.68
C THR A 227 -0.22 13.73 -28.52
N ASP A 228 -1.36 13.78 -27.83
CA ASP A 228 -1.59 13.04 -26.58
C ASP A 228 -1.65 11.51 -26.80
N ASP A 229 -2.21 11.03 -27.92
CA ASP A 229 -2.27 9.60 -28.23
C ASP A 229 -0.88 9.01 -28.52
N ILE A 230 -0.07 9.68 -29.35
CA ILE A 230 1.30 9.23 -29.68
C ILE A 230 2.21 9.31 -28.44
N GLU A 231 2.05 10.34 -27.62
CA GLU A 231 2.79 10.51 -26.38
C GLU A 231 2.33 9.49 -25.32
N SER A 232 1.04 9.14 -25.27
CA SER A 232 0.52 8.05 -24.41
C SER A 232 1.11 6.69 -24.78
N GLU A 233 1.25 6.40 -26.07
CA GLU A 233 1.80 5.12 -26.52
C GLU A 233 3.30 5.03 -26.23
N LYS A 234 4.07 6.10 -26.51
CA LYS A 234 5.51 6.17 -26.12
C LYS A 234 5.69 6.01 -24.61
N ARG A 235 4.84 6.67 -23.80
CA ARG A 235 4.86 6.53 -22.33
C ARG A 235 4.66 5.08 -21.92
N ARG A 236 3.68 4.40 -22.51
CA ARG A 236 3.37 2.99 -22.23
C ARG A 236 4.54 2.08 -22.59
N VAL A 237 5.14 2.24 -23.76
CA VAL A 237 6.34 1.47 -24.18
C VAL A 237 7.47 1.63 -23.16
N ILE A 238 7.80 2.86 -22.75
CA ILE A 238 8.87 3.11 -21.78
C ILE A 238 8.56 2.45 -20.42
N ILE A 239 7.30 2.50 -19.96
CA ILE A 239 6.92 1.88 -18.68
C ILE A 239 7.05 0.36 -18.75
N HIS A 240 6.66 -0.25 -19.87
CA HIS A 240 6.84 -1.67 -20.12
C HIS A 240 8.31 -2.08 -20.15
N GLU A 241 9.16 -1.38 -20.91
CA GLU A 241 10.60 -1.66 -20.95
C GLU A 241 11.25 -1.57 -19.55
N ASN A 242 10.86 -0.57 -18.75
CA ASN A 242 11.37 -0.43 -17.39
C ASN A 242 10.87 -1.54 -16.46
N PHE A 243 9.64 -2.03 -16.65
CA PHE A 243 9.15 -3.19 -15.93
C PHE A 243 9.87 -4.48 -16.36
N ASP A 244 10.17 -4.65 -17.65
CA ASP A 244 10.93 -5.81 -18.13
C ASP A 244 12.35 -5.86 -17.55
N ILE A 245 12.99 -4.70 -17.43
CA ILE A 245 14.26 -4.54 -16.70
C ILE A 245 14.08 -4.94 -15.24
N TRP A 246 13.06 -4.40 -14.55
CA TRP A 246 12.79 -4.75 -13.15
C TRP A 246 12.56 -6.26 -12.99
N ASN A 247 11.74 -6.85 -13.85
CA ASN A 247 11.39 -8.27 -13.86
C ASN A 247 12.64 -9.14 -14.05
N SER A 248 13.49 -8.79 -15.01
CA SER A 248 14.74 -9.51 -15.27
C SER A 248 15.70 -9.46 -14.08
N ARG A 249 15.81 -8.30 -13.41
CA ARG A 249 16.63 -8.14 -12.20
C ARG A 249 16.07 -8.94 -11.03
N PHE A 250 14.75 -9.00 -10.88
CA PHE A 250 14.07 -9.74 -9.81
C PHE A 250 14.23 -11.25 -9.97
N GLU A 251 14.01 -11.77 -11.18
CA GLU A 251 14.20 -13.20 -11.48
C GLU A 251 15.65 -13.66 -11.32
N ALA A 252 16.62 -12.76 -11.51
CA ALA A 252 18.03 -13.05 -11.32
C ALA A 252 18.48 -13.01 -9.84
N MET A 253 17.60 -12.65 -8.90
CA MET A 253 17.93 -12.61 -7.46
C MET A 253 17.99 -14.01 -6.84
N SER A 254 19.02 -14.27 -6.04
CA SER A 254 19.03 -15.45 -5.16
C SER A 254 18.18 -15.18 -3.91
N CYS A 255 17.09 -15.94 -3.76
CA CYS A 255 16.16 -15.81 -2.62
C CYS A 255 16.17 -17.07 -1.74
N VAL A 256 17.35 -17.51 -1.32
CA VAL A 256 17.54 -18.74 -0.53
C VAL A 256 17.69 -18.40 0.96
N ASN A 257 17.15 -19.26 1.85
CA ASN A 257 17.27 -19.15 3.31
C ASN A 257 16.70 -17.86 3.92
N LEU A 258 15.60 -17.34 3.38
CA LEU A 258 14.92 -16.17 3.93
C LEU A 258 14.22 -16.49 5.27
N SER A 259 14.14 -15.49 6.15
CA SER A 259 13.30 -15.56 7.36
C SER A 259 11.82 -15.69 7.01
N ALA A 260 10.96 -15.98 7.99
CA ALA A 260 9.51 -16.01 7.75
C ALA A 260 8.98 -14.67 7.18
N GLN A 261 9.45 -13.54 7.71
CA GLN A 261 9.12 -12.21 7.20
C GLN A 261 9.69 -11.97 5.80
N GLY A 262 10.93 -12.41 5.54
CA GLY A 262 11.53 -12.31 4.21
C GLY A 262 10.77 -13.12 3.15
N ASN A 263 10.28 -14.32 3.52
CA ASN A 263 9.41 -15.10 2.64
C ASN A 263 8.07 -14.38 2.38
N SER A 264 7.46 -13.76 3.40
CA SER A 264 6.25 -12.96 3.22
C SER A 264 6.47 -11.78 2.27
N GLN A 265 7.60 -11.07 2.42
CA GLN A 265 7.98 -9.97 1.52
C GLN A 265 8.18 -10.46 0.08
N LEU A 266 8.84 -11.60 -0.10
CA LEU A 266 9.04 -12.22 -1.41
C LEU A 266 7.70 -12.61 -2.06
N CYS A 267 6.78 -13.22 -1.30
CA CYS A 267 5.44 -13.55 -1.78
C CYS A 267 4.70 -12.30 -2.25
N ASN A 268 4.74 -11.21 -1.48
CA ASN A 268 4.13 -9.94 -1.87
C ASN A 268 4.76 -9.36 -3.15
N LEU A 269 6.08 -9.41 -3.29
CA LEU A 269 6.77 -8.93 -4.50
C LEU A 269 6.45 -9.78 -5.73
N ARG A 270 6.34 -11.11 -5.57
CA ARG A 270 5.89 -12.00 -6.64
C ARG A 270 4.44 -11.74 -7.03
N LEU A 271 3.57 -11.48 -6.06
CA LEU A 271 2.19 -11.10 -6.32
C LEU A 271 2.12 -9.79 -7.12
N GLY A 272 2.85 -8.76 -6.67
CA GLY A 272 2.97 -7.49 -7.40
C GLY A 272 3.53 -7.69 -8.82
N GLN A 273 4.58 -8.49 -8.98
CA GLN A 273 5.13 -8.84 -10.30
C GLN A 273 4.07 -9.45 -11.24
N GLN A 274 3.30 -10.43 -10.77
CA GLN A 274 2.25 -11.05 -11.59
C GLN A 274 1.11 -10.07 -11.86
N PHE A 275 0.76 -9.23 -10.90
CA PHE A 275 -0.24 -8.18 -11.09
C PHE A 275 0.20 -7.17 -12.17
N TRP A 276 1.47 -6.81 -12.18
CA TRP A 276 2.05 -5.97 -13.22
C TRP A 276 1.99 -6.62 -14.60
N LYS A 277 2.37 -7.88 -14.73
CA LYS A 277 2.26 -8.63 -16.01
C LYS A 277 0.81 -8.65 -16.51
N LEU A 278 -0.14 -8.94 -15.61
CA LEU A 278 -1.57 -9.00 -15.92
C LEU A 278 -2.13 -7.65 -16.38
N THR A 279 -1.87 -6.57 -15.63
CA THR A 279 -2.34 -5.22 -15.95
C THR A 279 -1.68 -4.63 -17.19
N SER A 280 -0.41 -4.97 -17.43
CA SER A 280 0.32 -4.64 -18.65
C SER A 280 -0.33 -5.21 -19.91
N ALA A 281 -0.77 -6.47 -19.87
CA ALA A 281 -1.42 -7.12 -21.01
C ALA A 281 -2.74 -6.44 -21.39
N VAL A 282 -3.52 -6.00 -20.40
CA VAL A 282 -4.79 -5.27 -20.61
C VAL A 282 -4.54 -3.93 -21.28
N LEU A 283 -3.52 -3.18 -20.83
CA LEU A 283 -3.24 -1.87 -21.40
C LEU A 283 -2.78 -1.99 -22.86
N THR A 284 -2.04 -3.04 -23.23
CA THR A 284 -1.51 -3.27 -24.59
C THR A 284 -2.48 -3.86 -25.61
N GLY A 285 -3.64 -4.35 -25.20
CA GLY A 285 -4.58 -5.03 -26.10
C GLY A 285 -5.87 -4.24 -26.31
N ASP A 286 -6.29 -4.10 -27.57
CA ASP A 286 -7.68 -3.73 -27.91
C ASP A 286 -8.57 -4.98 -27.77
N GLY A 287 -8.83 -5.42 -26.54
CA GLY A 287 -9.69 -6.59 -26.31
C GLY A 287 -9.49 -7.30 -24.97
N PRO A 288 -10.24 -8.40 -24.73
CA PRO A 288 -10.01 -9.26 -23.57
C PRO A 288 -8.57 -9.79 -23.58
N ILE A 289 -8.02 -10.07 -22.39
CA ILE A 289 -6.67 -10.63 -22.25
C ILE A 289 -6.56 -11.90 -23.09
N SER A 290 -5.70 -11.86 -24.11
CA SER A 290 -5.55 -12.94 -25.09
C SER A 290 -4.82 -14.17 -24.55
N ASP A 291 -4.06 -14.02 -23.47
CA ASP A 291 -3.29 -15.10 -22.85
C ASP A 291 -3.90 -15.51 -21.49
N PRO A 292 -4.66 -16.62 -21.44
CA PRO A 292 -5.25 -17.11 -20.20
C PRO A 292 -4.21 -17.46 -19.11
N THR A 293 -2.96 -17.74 -19.47
CA THR A 293 -1.95 -18.14 -18.47
C THR A 293 -1.64 -17.02 -17.48
N LEU A 294 -1.78 -15.75 -17.88
CA LEU A 294 -1.59 -14.59 -16.99
C LEU A 294 -2.55 -14.61 -15.80
N PHE A 295 -3.79 -15.04 -16.01
CA PHE A 295 -4.75 -15.21 -14.92
C PHE A 295 -4.31 -16.33 -13.97
N HIS A 296 -3.86 -17.46 -14.51
CA HIS A 296 -3.41 -18.60 -13.71
C HIS A 296 -2.14 -18.31 -12.91
N ASP A 297 -1.17 -17.61 -13.50
CA ASP A 297 0.08 -17.22 -12.84
C ASP A 297 -0.20 -16.25 -11.68
N PHE A 298 -1.07 -15.26 -11.88
CA PHE A 298 -1.52 -14.41 -10.78
C PHE A 298 -2.25 -15.21 -9.71
N MET A 299 -3.19 -16.09 -10.09
CA MET A 299 -3.94 -16.89 -9.11
C MET A 299 -3.05 -17.81 -8.28
N ALA A 300 -1.97 -18.36 -8.86
CA ALA A 300 -0.99 -19.16 -8.12
C ALA A 300 -0.21 -18.31 -7.10
N ALA A 301 0.22 -17.10 -7.49
CA ALA A 301 0.88 -16.17 -6.58
C ALA A 301 -0.07 -15.68 -5.47
N ALA A 302 -1.32 -15.35 -5.82
CA ALA A 302 -2.36 -14.92 -4.90
C ALA A 302 -2.71 -16.00 -3.88
N THR A 303 -2.84 -17.25 -4.32
CA THR A 303 -3.10 -18.39 -3.44
C THR A 303 -1.94 -18.57 -2.44
N SER A 304 -0.70 -18.51 -2.91
CA SER A 304 0.49 -18.63 -2.06
C SER A 304 0.56 -17.51 -1.01
N ALA A 305 0.19 -16.27 -1.38
CA ALA A 305 0.13 -15.14 -0.45
C ALA A 305 -1.05 -15.24 0.54
N ALA A 306 -2.18 -15.80 0.10
CA ALA A 306 -3.39 -15.92 0.90
C ALA A 306 -3.34 -17.05 1.93
N GLU A 307 -2.69 -18.18 1.62
CA GLU A 307 -2.61 -19.36 2.50
C GLU A 307 -2.23 -19.05 3.96
N PRO A 308 -1.11 -18.36 4.26
CA PRO A 308 -0.73 -18.06 5.64
C PRO A 308 -1.74 -17.12 6.32
N LEU A 309 -2.39 -16.22 5.57
CA LEU A 309 -3.37 -15.28 6.09
C LEU A 309 -4.68 -15.99 6.48
N ILE A 310 -5.16 -16.87 5.62
CA ILE A 310 -6.34 -17.72 5.87
C ILE A 310 -6.08 -18.65 7.04
N ALA A 311 -4.87 -19.23 7.13
CA ALA A 311 -4.50 -20.12 8.22
C ALA A 311 -4.51 -19.43 9.61
N MET A 312 -4.36 -18.10 9.68
CA MET A 312 -4.48 -17.38 10.95
C MET A 312 -5.90 -17.43 11.53
N ASN A 313 -6.91 -17.71 10.70
CA ASN A 313 -8.31 -17.81 11.10
C ASN A 313 -8.81 -16.61 11.94
N GLN A 314 -8.39 -15.41 11.54
CA GLN A 314 -8.76 -14.15 12.17
C GLN A 314 -8.68 -13.02 11.14
N PRO A 315 -9.39 -11.90 11.38
CA PRO A 315 -9.28 -10.73 10.50
C PRO A 315 -7.83 -10.23 10.41
N THR A 316 -7.35 -9.94 9.19
CA THR A 316 -6.01 -9.35 8.97
C THR A 316 -6.08 -8.00 8.26
N PHE A 317 -5.14 -7.11 8.57
CA PHE A 317 -5.03 -5.80 7.94
C PHE A 317 -3.62 -5.55 7.42
N SER A 318 -3.50 -4.84 6.32
CA SER A 318 -2.21 -4.46 5.73
C SER A 318 -2.31 -3.12 5.02
N LEU A 319 -1.20 -2.40 4.94
CA LEU A 319 -1.04 -1.25 4.04
C LEU A 319 -0.31 -1.62 2.74
N ASP A 320 0.19 -2.86 2.65
CA ASP A 320 0.61 -3.49 1.40
C ASP A 320 -0.61 -4.17 0.76
N GLY A 321 -0.97 -3.82 -0.48
CA GLY A 321 -2.26 -4.22 -1.07
C GLY A 321 -2.29 -4.54 -2.57
N ASP A 322 -1.68 -5.67 -2.95
CA ASP A 322 -1.84 -6.24 -4.31
C ASP A 322 -2.79 -7.46 -4.37
N LEU A 323 -3.21 -7.99 -3.21
CA LEU A 323 -3.98 -9.25 -3.16
C LEU A 323 -5.46 -9.01 -3.42
N ILE A 324 -6.12 -8.19 -2.61
CA ILE A 324 -7.55 -7.92 -2.77
C ILE A 324 -7.79 -7.13 -4.06
N SER A 325 -6.95 -6.14 -4.33
CA SER A 325 -7.02 -5.32 -5.55
C SER A 325 -6.84 -6.18 -6.81
N GLY A 326 -5.86 -7.08 -6.83
CA GLY A 326 -5.63 -7.98 -7.96
C GLY A 326 -6.69 -9.08 -8.12
N LEU A 327 -7.21 -9.63 -7.02
CA LEU A 327 -8.33 -10.58 -7.07
C LEU A 327 -9.61 -9.91 -7.58
N ASN A 328 -9.89 -8.68 -7.16
CA ASN A 328 -10.97 -7.87 -7.72
C ASN A 328 -10.77 -7.62 -9.22
N PHE A 329 -9.55 -7.28 -9.63
CA PHE A 329 -9.21 -7.08 -11.04
C PHE A 329 -9.48 -8.34 -11.88
N ILE A 330 -9.09 -9.52 -11.39
CA ILE A 330 -9.44 -10.79 -12.04
C ILE A 330 -10.95 -10.99 -12.09
N ALA A 331 -11.66 -10.79 -10.98
CA ALA A 331 -13.10 -10.99 -10.95
C ALA A 331 -13.85 -10.07 -11.93
N ALA A 332 -13.31 -8.88 -12.21
CA ALA A 332 -13.84 -7.93 -13.17
C ALA A 332 -13.56 -8.33 -14.63
N LEU A 333 -12.38 -8.89 -14.93
CA LEU A 333 -11.94 -9.13 -16.30
C LEU A 333 -12.07 -10.57 -16.80
N ALA A 334 -12.10 -11.55 -15.89
CA ALA A 334 -12.27 -12.96 -16.23
C ALA A 334 -13.76 -13.27 -16.53
N ILE A 335 -14.30 -12.64 -17.58
CA ILE A 335 -15.70 -12.72 -17.99
C ILE A 335 -15.95 -13.71 -19.14
N SER A 336 -14.91 -14.13 -19.86
CA SER A 336 -15.09 -15.08 -20.95
C SER A 336 -15.34 -16.51 -20.42
N PRO A 337 -16.07 -17.36 -21.16
CA PRO A 337 -16.37 -18.74 -20.74
C PRO A 337 -15.12 -19.58 -20.44
N GLU A 338 -13.99 -19.27 -21.09
CA GLU A 338 -12.74 -20.01 -20.95
C GLU A 338 -12.04 -19.79 -19.60
N VAL A 339 -12.27 -18.63 -18.95
CA VAL A 339 -11.65 -18.26 -17.66
C VAL A 339 -12.67 -18.03 -16.54
N VAL A 340 -13.93 -18.43 -16.73
CA VAL A 340 -15.00 -18.28 -15.73
C VAL A 340 -14.69 -19.02 -14.41
N ASN A 341 -13.93 -20.12 -14.49
CA ASN A 341 -13.41 -20.83 -13.34
C ASN A 341 -12.44 -19.98 -12.52
N VAL A 342 -11.60 -19.17 -13.16
CA VAL A 342 -10.66 -18.24 -12.50
C VAL A 342 -11.43 -17.18 -11.72
N LYS A 343 -12.47 -16.58 -12.30
CA LYS A 343 -13.35 -15.64 -11.59
C LYS A 343 -13.94 -16.28 -10.34
N THR A 344 -14.45 -17.50 -10.46
CA THR A 344 -15.04 -18.25 -9.33
C THR A 344 -14.00 -18.50 -8.23
N GLN A 345 -12.78 -18.90 -8.60
CA GLN A 345 -11.67 -19.11 -7.68
C GLN A 345 -11.24 -17.82 -6.98
N ALA A 346 -11.18 -16.69 -7.70
CA ALA A 346 -10.83 -15.40 -7.13
C ALA A 346 -11.86 -14.96 -6.08
N LEU A 347 -13.16 -15.11 -6.37
CA LEU A 347 -14.23 -14.81 -5.42
C LEU A 347 -14.24 -15.76 -4.22
N ASP A 348 -13.95 -17.06 -4.39
CA ASP A 348 -13.78 -17.99 -3.27
C ASP A 348 -12.61 -17.57 -2.35
N LEU A 349 -11.48 -17.18 -2.94
CA LEU A 349 -10.32 -16.75 -2.18
C LEU A 349 -10.62 -15.47 -1.40
N LEU A 350 -11.27 -14.49 -2.03
CA LEU A 350 -11.75 -13.27 -1.36
C LEU A 350 -12.68 -13.58 -0.18
N ARG A 351 -13.63 -14.50 -0.33
CA ARG A 351 -14.53 -14.92 0.76
C ARG A 351 -13.80 -15.47 1.98
N ARG A 352 -12.69 -16.18 1.75
CA ARG A 352 -11.93 -16.88 2.80
C ARG A 352 -10.89 -15.99 3.50
N LEU A 353 -10.51 -14.86 2.91
CA LEU A 353 -9.40 -14.03 3.37
C LEU A 353 -9.67 -13.30 4.70
N ASP A 354 -10.90 -12.85 4.93
CA ASP A 354 -11.26 -11.94 6.03
C ASP A 354 -10.23 -10.80 6.23
N ARG A 355 -9.90 -10.13 5.13
CA ARG A 355 -8.77 -9.22 5.05
C ARG A 355 -9.17 -7.84 4.55
N ARG A 356 -8.41 -6.85 5.02
CA ARG A 356 -8.40 -5.47 4.50
C ARG A 356 -6.99 -5.06 4.08
N GLU A 357 -6.90 -4.35 2.96
CA GLU A 357 -5.65 -3.84 2.38
C GLU A 357 -5.86 -2.40 1.95
N GLY A 358 -5.34 -1.44 2.71
CA GLY A 358 -5.53 -0.01 2.40
C GLY A 358 -7.02 0.35 2.26
N VAL A 359 -7.43 0.68 1.03
CA VAL A 359 -8.82 1.04 0.66
C VAL A 359 -9.70 -0.16 0.31
N TRP A 360 -9.15 -1.38 0.29
CA TRP A 360 -9.83 -2.59 -0.12
C TRP A 360 -10.29 -3.44 1.09
N ASP A 361 -11.52 -3.94 1.04
CA ASP A 361 -12.05 -4.95 1.96
C ASP A 361 -12.55 -6.15 1.15
N SER A 362 -11.99 -7.32 1.44
CA SER A 362 -12.32 -8.57 0.75
C SER A 362 -13.81 -8.91 0.80
N ARG A 363 -14.49 -8.62 1.91
CA ARG A 363 -15.91 -8.88 2.09
C ARG A 363 -16.76 -7.90 1.28
N ASP A 364 -16.35 -6.63 1.22
CA ASP A 364 -17.05 -5.62 0.44
C ASP A 364 -16.96 -5.91 -1.06
N VAL A 365 -15.81 -6.38 -1.54
CA VAL A 365 -15.63 -6.84 -2.92
C VAL A 365 -16.56 -8.02 -3.24
N VAL A 366 -16.58 -9.06 -2.40
CA VAL A 366 -17.46 -10.22 -2.61
C VAL A 366 -18.93 -9.78 -2.68
N LYS A 367 -19.34 -8.94 -1.73
CA LYS A 367 -20.72 -8.43 -1.66
C LYS A 367 -21.10 -7.64 -2.90
N LEU A 368 -20.18 -6.84 -3.46
CA LEU A 368 -20.40 -6.13 -4.71
C LEU A 368 -20.77 -7.10 -5.85
N TYR A 369 -19.99 -8.16 -6.05
CA TYR A 369 -20.25 -9.13 -7.11
C TYR A 369 -21.52 -9.96 -6.87
N GLU A 370 -21.85 -10.27 -5.62
CA GLU A 370 -23.10 -10.97 -5.27
C GLU A 370 -24.32 -10.10 -5.60
N LEU A 371 -24.26 -8.79 -5.35
CA LEU A 371 -25.31 -7.85 -5.73
C LEU A 371 -25.44 -7.71 -7.26
N MET A 372 -24.31 -7.66 -7.98
CA MET A 372 -24.31 -7.60 -9.45
C MET A 372 -24.94 -8.86 -10.07
N ALA A 373 -24.59 -10.04 -9.55
CA ALA A 373 -25.18 -11.29 -10.03
C ALA A 373 -26.69 -11.35 -9.77
N ALA A 374 -27.15 -10.88 -8.60
CA ALA A 374 -28.57 -10.82 -8.28
C ALA A 374 -29.34 -9.86 -9.21
N SER A 375 -28.74 -8.73 -9.61
CA SER A 375 -29.38 -7.81 -10.56
C SER A 375 -29.46 -8.36 -11.99
N ASP A 376 -28.47 -9.16 -12.41
CA ASP A 376 -28.47 -9.78 -13.74
C ASP A 376 -29.50 -10.91 -13.87
N GLU A 377 -29.89 -11.55 -12.76
CA GLU A 377 -30.94 -12.59 -12.72
C GLU A 377 -32.37 -12.01 -12.74
N GLU A 378 -32.54 -10.72 -12.41
CA GLU A 378 -33.83 -10.02 -12.40
C GLU A 378 -34.19 -9.35 -13.74
N THR A 379 -33.25 -9.28 -14.67
CA THR A 379 -33.40 -8.71 -16.03
C THR A 379 -33.50 -9.78 -17.10
#